data_AF-A0A843TUC7-F1
#
_entry.id   AF-A0A843TUC7-F1
#
_cell.length_a   1.000
_cell.length_b   1.000
_cell.length_c   1.000
_cell.angle_alpha   90.00
_cell.angle_beta   90.00
_cell.angle_gamma   90.00
#
_symmetry.space_group_name_H-M   'P 1'
#
loop_
_entity.id
_entity.type
_entity.pdbx_description
1 polymer ?
#
loop_
_entity_poly.entity_id
_entity_poly.type
_entity_poly.pdbx_seq_one_letter_code
_entity_poly.pdbx_strand_id
1 'polypeptide(L)'
;MHGRTPHRLEVFKMGRCKNLPDGTESWVDEESRRRYEAMSEMIAPSDIDAESQTPEDAFISVMGKDRPGRVRCAGSGETLRTWYGSTSAGPSAYSERERQMQEQLKVQEDKLKAQVDKMNEMQDQISQLQSVASKVDEMSVLLSQIQASQARTQPVPVPPPVQSESDTEADEAADDYLDHDVPVS
;
A
#
# COMPACT_ATOMS: atom_id res chain seq x y z
N MET A 1 40.37 -37.87 10.15
CA MET A 1 38.90 -37.66 10.16
C MET A 1 38.55 -36.84 8.94
N HIS A 2 37.67 -37.35 8.08
CA HIS A 2 37.27 -36.67 6.85
C HIS A 2 36.56 -35.36 7.22
N GLY A 3 37.07 -34.22 6.75
CA GLY A 3 36.60 -32.87 7.10
C GLY A 3 35.25 -32.47 6.48
N ARG A 4 34.30 -33.41 6.39
CA ARG A 4 32.95 -33.13 5.92
C ARG A 4 32.10 -32.65 7.10
N THR A 5 31.39 -31.55 6.92
CA THR A 5 30.35 -31.12 7.86
C THR A 5 29.23 -32.17 7.86
N PRO A 6 28.91 -32.78 9.01
CA PRO A 6 27.83 -33.77 9.09
C PRO A 6 26.49 -33.12 8.78
N HIS A 7 25.61 -33.85 8.11
CA HIS A 7 24.26 -33.38 7.82
C HIS A 7 23.40 -33.34 9.08
N ARG A 8 22.37 -32.49 9.12
CA ARG A 8 21.46 -32.41 10.28
C ARG A 8 20.82 -33.74 10.64
N LEU A 9 20.51 -34.55 9.64
CA LEU A 9 20.01 -35.91 9.81
C LEU A 9 21.02 -36.82 10.54
N GLU A 10 22.31 -36.71 10.20
CA GLU A 10 23.38 -37.46 10.85
C GLU A 10 23.55 -37.02 12.30
N VAL A 11 23.55 -35.70 12.54
CA VAL A 11 23.60 -35.13 13.90
C VAL A 11 22.40 -35.57 14.73
N PHE A 12 21.21 -35.63 14.13
CA PHE A 12 20.00 -36.12 14.76
C PHE A 12 20.12 -37.59 15.16
N LYS A 13 20.58 -38.46 14.24
CA LYS A 13 20.82 -39.88 14.55
C LYS A 13 21.87 -40.03 15.66
N MET A 14 23.01 -39.34 15.57
CA MET A 14 24.05 -39.40 16.60
C MET A 14 23.56 -38.94 17.98
N GLY A 15 22.67 -37.94 18.03
CA GLY A 15 22.11 -37.44 19.28
C GLY A 15 21.02 -38.32 19.89
N ARG A 16 20.38 -39.18 19.09
CA ARG A 16 19.14 -39.90 19.47
C ARG A 16 19.20 -41.41 19.30
N CYS A 17 20.25 -41.94 18.69
CA CYS A 17 20.48 -43.36 18.50
C CYS A 17 21.88 -43.73 19.00
N LYS A 18 21.95 -44.75 19.85
CA LYS A 18 23.21 -45.31 20.36
C LYS A 18 23.39 -46.71 19.78
N ASN A 19 24.60 -47.00 19.29
CA ASN A 19 24.96 -48.34 18.91
C ASN A 19 25.33 -49.14 20.16
N LEU A 20 24.62 -50.23 20.42
CA LEU A 20 24.98 -51.18 21.47
C LEU A 20 26.20 -52.02 21.05
N PRO A 21 26.91 -52.62 22.02
CA PRO A 21 28.00 -53.56 21.73
C PRO A 21 27.56 -54.77 20.89
N ASP A 22 26.27 -55.12 20.93
CA ASP A 22 25.67 -56.20 20.13
C ASP A 22 25.39 -55.78 18.67
N GLY A 23 25.76 -54.55 18.28
CA GLY A 23 25.51 -54.00 16.95
C GLY A 23 24.07 -53.52 16.72
N THR A 24 23.21 -53.59 17.74
CA THR A 24 21.83 -53.12 17.67
C THR A 24 21.74 -51.61 17.92
N GLU A 25 20.84 -50.95 17.19
CA GLU A 25 20.54 -49.53 17.36
C GLU A 25 19.50 -49.35 18.48
N SER A 26 19.86 -48.63 19.55
CA SER A 26 18.91 -48.20 20.57
C SER A 26 18.62 -46.73 20.45
N TRP A 27 17.37 -46.44 20.12
CA TRP A 27 16.82 -45.10 20.11
C TRP A 27 16.55 -44.61 21.54
N VAL A 28 16.71 -43.31 21.76
CA VAL A 28 16.40 -42.64 23.02
C VAL A 28 14.90 -42.70 23.32
N ASP A 29 14.08 -42.64 22.28
CA ASP A 29 12.62 -42.70 22.35
C ASP A 29 12.04 -43.14 21.00
N GLU A 30 10.84 -43.72 21.02
CA GLU A 30 10.14 -44.23 19.84
C GLU A 30 9.74 -43.11 18.86
N GLU A 31 9.51 -41.90 19.35
CA GLU A 31 9.17 -40.74 18.50
C GLU A 31 10.38 -40.29 17.66
N SER A 32 11.59 -40.32 18.23
CA SER A 32 12.85 -40.05 17.54
C SER A 32 13.13 -41.09 16.47
N ARG A 33 12.85 -42.37 16.73
CA ARG A 33 12.98 -43.44 15.74
C ARG A 33 12.06 -43.19 14.55
N ARG A 34 10.76 -42.96 14.78
CA ARG A 34 9.78 -42.70 13.72
C ARG A 34 10.12 -41.48 12.88
N ARG A 35 10.60 -40.41 13.51
CA ARG A 35 11.05 -39.20 12.78
C ARG A 35 12.26 -39.49 11.89
N TYR A 36 13.22 -40.26 12.38
CA TYR A 36 14.37 -40.65 11.58
C TYR A 36 13.96 -41.51 10.38
N GLU A 37 13.13 -42.53 10.61
CA GLU A 37 12.58 -43.39 9.55
C GLU A 37 11.84 -42.57 8.50
N ALA A 38 10.96 -41.64 8.91
CA ALA A 38 10.26 -40.74 7.98
C ALA A 38 11.22 -39.86 7.15
N MET A 39 12.26 -39.29 7.77
CA MET A 39 13.28 -38.52 7.03
C MET A 39 14.07 -39.41 6.07
N SER A 40 14.41 -40.63 6.47
CA SER A 40 15.15 -41.59 5.65
C SER A 40 14.33 -42.09 4.47
N GLU A 41 13.03 -42.33 4.64
CA GLU A 41 12.11 -42.70 3.56
C GLU A 41 11.99 -41.60 2.49
N MET A 42 11.98 -40.33 2.89
CA MET A 42 11.92 -39.20 1.94
C MET A 42 13.21 -39.01 1.13
N ILE A 43 14.35 -39.45 1.67
CA ILE A 43 15.66 -39.36 1.01
C ILE A 43 15.94 -40.61 0.16
N ALA A 44 15.31 -41.75 0.50
CA ALA A 44 15.47 -42.98 -0.24
C ALA A 44 15.04 -42.77 -1.71
N PRO A 45 15.87 -43.15 -2.69
CA PRO A 45 15.51 -43.01 -4.09
C PRO A 45 14.32 -43.93 -4.38
N SER A 46 13.14 -43.36 -4.59
CA SER A 46 12.00 -44.10 -5.15
C SER A 46 12.18 -44.21 -6.66
N ASP A 47 11.94 -45.40 -7.22
CA ASP A 47 12.17 -45.79 -8.63
C ASP A 47 11.34 -45.04 -9.70
N ILE A 48 10.75 -43.88 -9.37
CA ILE A 48 9.85 -43.12 -10.25
C ILE A 48 10.25 -41.64 -10.21
N ASP A 49 11.19 -41.23 -11.07
CA ASP A 49 11.47 -39.86 -11.57
C ASP A 49 11.27 -38.66 -10.60
N ALA A 50 11.36 -38.87 -9.29
CA ALA A 50 11.17 -37.87 -8.27
C ALA A 50 12.55 -37.46 -7.78
N GLU A 51 12.90 -36.19 -8.01
CA GLU A 51 14.06 -35.53 -7.42
C GLU A 51 14.23 -35.98 -5.97
N SER A 52 15.28 -36.77 -5.71
CA SER A 52 15.57 -37.27 -4.37
C SER A 52 15.71 -36.05 -3.47
N GLN A 53 14.81 -35.90 -2.50
CA GLN A 53 14.80 -34.73 -1.63
C GLN A 53 16.13 -34.65 -0.90
N THR A 54 16.67 -33.44 -0.79
CA THR A 54 17.93 -33.28 -0.06
C THR A 54 17.70 -33.67 1.40
N PRO A 55 18.73 -34.17 2.11
CA PRO A 55 18.62 -34.49 3.53
C PRO A 55 18.15 -33.31 4.39
N GLU A 56 18.36 -32.07 3.92
CA GLU A 56 17.89 -30.86 4.59
C GLU A 56 16.38 -30.65 4.40
N ASP A 57 15.87 -30.86 3.18
CA ASP A 57 14.44 -30.70 2.89
C ASP A 57 13.60 -31.73 3.63
N ALA A 58 14.05 -32.99 3.68
CA ALA A 58 13.43 -34.04 4.48
C ALA A 58 13.43 -33.68 5.97
N PHE A 59 14.54 -33.12 6.47
CA PHE A 59 14.64 -32.66 7.86
C PHE A 59 13.65 -31.53 8.16
N ILE A 60 13.58 -30.52 7.28
CA ILE A 60 12.65 -29.39 7.43
C ILE A 60 11.19 -29.86 7.33
N SER A 61 10.89 -30.84 6.49
CA SER A 61 9.55 -31.42 6.35
C SER A 61 9.08 -32.07 7.65
N VAL A 62 9.92 -32.92 8.26
CA VAL A 62 9.57 -33.69 9.46
C VAL A 62 9.68 -32.85 10.74
N MET A 63 10.70 -31.99 10.84
CA MET A 63 11.00 -31.22 12.05
C MET A 63 10.42 -29.80 12.02
N GLY A 64 10.01 -29.32 10.86
CA GLY A 64 9.59 -27.95 10.60
C GLY A 64 10.78 -27.00 10.40
N LYS A 65 10.50 -25.84 9.80
CA LYS A 65 11.49 -24.75 9.67
C LYS A 65 11.97 -24.27 11.03
N ASP A 66 13.27 -23.97 11.12
CA ASP A 66 13.83 -23.34 12.31
C ASP A 66 13.17 -21.97 12.53
N ARG A 67 12.73 -21.73 13.76
CA ARG A 67 12.20 -20.43 14.16
C ARG A 67 13.34 -19.60 14.74
N PRO A 68 13.56 -18.35 14.27
CA PRO A 68 14.59 -17.49 14.85
C PRO A 68 14.35 -17.34 16.36
N GLY A 69 15.41 -17.54 17.15
CA GLY A 69 15.36 -17.50 18.61
C GLY A 69 14.87 -18.77 19.32
N ARG A 70 14.49 -19.82 18.58
CA ARG A 70 14.11 -21.12 19.16
C ARG A 70 15.01 -22.23 18.62
N VAL A 71 16.10 -22.49 19.32
CA VAL A 71 16.90 -23.69 19.10
C VAL A 71 16.08 -24.89 19.55
N ARG A 72 15.66 -25.75 18.62
CA ARG A 72 15.13 -27.07 18.97
C ARG A 72 16.34 -27.92 19.35
N CYS A 73 16.70 -27.93 20.63
CA CYS A 73 17.78 -28.77 21.11
C CYS A 73 17.41 -30.23 20.84
N ALA A 74 18.06 -30.86 19.86
CA ALA A 74 17.96 -32.28 19.61
C ALA A 74 18.83 -33.02 20.64
N GLY A 75 18.37 -33.07 21.90
CA GLY A 75 19.04 -33.80 22.98
C GLY A 75 18.06 -34.26 24.03
N SER A 76 18.43 -35.27 24.80
CA SER A 76 17.72 -35.79 25.99
C SER A 76 18.06 -35.01 27.26
N GLY A 77 18.78 -33.89 27.13
CA GLY A 77 18.97 -32.95 28.23
C GLY A 77 17.63 -32.37 28.68
N GLU A 78 17.52 -32.09 29.97
CA GLU A 78 16.37 -31.40 30.53
C GLU A 78 16.11 -30.13 29.72
N THR A 79 14.95 -30.09 29.06
CA THR A 79 14.57 -28.91 28.31
C THR A 79 14.28 -27.78 29.28
N LEU A 80 14.41 -26.52 28.86
CA LEU A 80 13.98 -25.38 29.66
C LEU A 80 12.52 -25.51 30.12
N ARG A 81 11.68 -26.26 29.40
CA ARG A 81 10.31 -26.61 29.78
C ARG A 81 10.23 -27.49 31.04
N THR A 82 11.23 -28.33 31.27
CA THR A 82 11.33 -29.18 32.46
C THR A 82 11.61 -28.33 33.70
N TRP A 83 12.47 -27.31 33.57
CA TRP A 83 12.85 -26.42 34.67
C TRP A 83 11.81 -25.33 34.96
N TYR A 84 11.26 -24.72 33.91
CA TYR A 84 10.38 -23.54 34.02
C TYR A 84 8.90 -23.87 33.77
N GLY A 85 8.56 -25.16 33.62
CA GLY A 85 7.22 -25.62 33.29
C GLY A 85 6.84 -25.33 31.83
N SER A 86 5.66 -25.82 31.44
CA SER A 86 5.08 -25.46 30.15
C SER A 86 4.69 -23.99 30.21
N THR A 87 5.51 -23.11 29.60
CA THR A 87 5.01 -21.79 29.24
C THR A 87 3.88 -22.03 28.26
N SER A 88 2.63 -21.93 28.75
CA SER A 88 1.51 -21.65 27.87
C SER A 88 1.98 -20.47 27.04
N ALA A 89 2.07 -20.66 25.73
CA ALA A 89 2.18 -19.54 24.82
C ALA A 89 0.85 -18.76 24.95
N GLY A 90 0.73 -18.01 26.04
CA GLY A 90 -0.24 -16.94 26.14
C GLY A 90 0.08 -15.94 25.03
N PRO A 91 -0.90 -15.16 24.58
CA PRO A 91 -0.65 -14.06 23.68
C PRO A 91 0.49 -13.24 24.30
N SER A 92 1.65 -13.26 23.64
CA SER A 92 2.76 -12.42 24.02
C SER A 92 2.25 -10.98 23.97
N ALA A 93 2.65 -10.12 24.90
CA ALA A 93 2.35 -8.67 24.82
C ALA A 93 2.75 -8.08 23.45
N TYR A 94 3.68 -8.73 22.75
CA TYR A 94 4.03 -8.45 21.36
C TYR A 94 2.87 -8.70 20.38
N SER A 95 2.17 -9.84 20.50
CA SER A 95 1.02 -10.20 19.65
C SER A 95 -0.20 -9.31 19.89
N GLU A 96 -0.38 -8.80 21.10
CA GLU A 96 -1.48 -7.89 21.44
C GLU A 96 -1.20 -6.48 20.91
N ARG A 97 0.05 -6.00 21.03
CA ARG A 97 0.52 -4.76 20.40
C ARG A 97 0.42 -4.83 18.88
N GLU A 98 0.75 -5.96 18.27
CA GLU A 98 0.65 -6.15 16.82
C GLU A 98 -0.80 -6.12 16.33
N ARG A 99 -1.73 -6.74 17.07
CA ARG A 99 -3.17 -6.62 16.77
C ARG A 99 -3.68 -5.19 16.90
N GLN A 100 -3.31 -4.48 17.97
CA GLN A 100 -3.68 -3.07 18.14
C GLN A 100 -3.13 -2.20 17.02
N MET A 101 -1.90 -2.45 16.57
CA MET A 101 -1.29 -1.73 15.46
C MET A 101 -2.02 -2.00 14.14
N GLN A 102 -2.38 -3.26 13.87
CA GLN A 102 -3.17 -3.64 12.69
C GLN A 102 -4.55 -2.99 12.71
N GLU A 103 -5.21 -2.94 13.87
CA GLU A 103 -6.52 -2.30 14.01
C GLU A 103 -6.43 -0.78 13.80
N GLN A 104 -5.40 -0.11 14.32
CA GLN A 104 -5.16 1.31 14.07
C GLN A 104 -4.90 1.61 12.59
N LEU A 105 -4.11 0.78 11.91
CA LEU A 105 -3.86 0.92 10.48
C LEU A 105 -5.16 0.77 9.67
N LYS A 106 -6.00 -0.19 10.01
CA LYS A 106 -7.28 -0.40 9.34
C LYS A 106 -8.22 0.79 9.51
N VAL A 107 -8.29 1.36 10.71
CA VAL A 107 -9.08 2.58 10.97
C VAL A 107 -8.57 3.77 10.15
N GLN A 108 -7.25 3.90 9.98
CA GLN A 108 -6.68 4.94 9.11
C GLN A 108 -6.99 4.70 7.63
N GLU A 109 -6.93 3.45 7.17
CA GLU A 109 -7.28 3.07 5.80
C GLU A 109 -8.75 3.39 5.48
N ASP A 110 -9.67 3.03 6.38
CA ASP A 110 -11.10 3.32 6.24
C ASP A 110 -11.36 4.84 6.21
N LYS A 111 -10.64 5.61 7.03
CA LYS A 111 -10.74 7.08 7.04
C LYS A 111 -10.21 7.71 5.74
N LEU A 112 -9.08 7.23 5.24
CA LEU A 112 -8.51 7.68 3.96
C LEU A 112 -9.45 7.35 2.81
N LYS A 113 -10.03 6.15 2.80
CA LYS A 113 -11.00 5.73 1.80
C LYS A 113 -12.23 6.63 1.77
N ALA A 114 -12.81 6.92 2.93
CA ALA A 114 -13.94 7.85 3.03
C ALA A 114 -13.60 9.27 2.56
N GLN A 115 -12.36 9.73 2.79
CA GLN A 115 -11.91 11.03 2.30
C GLN A 115 -11.77 11.03 0.76
N VAL A 116 -11.25 9.96 0.18
CA VAL A 116 -11.16 9.80 -1.29
C VAL A 116 -12.55 9.78 -1.92
N ASP A 117 -13.49 9.03 -1.34
CA ASP A 117 -14.87 8.99 -1.84
C ASP A 117 -15.52 10.39 -1.84
N LYS A 118 -15.29 11.17 -0.78
CA LYS A 118 -15.75 12.56 -0.70
C LYS A 118 -15.07 13.48 -1.73
N MET A 119 -13.78 13.27 -2.01
CA MET A 119 -13.08 14.04 -3.04
C MET A 119 -13.60 13.71 -4.44
N ASN A 120 -13.92 12.44 -4.71
CA ASN A 120 -14.50 12.04 -5.98
C ASN A 120 -15.89 12.68 -6.18
N GLU A 121 -16.74 12.67 -5.15
CA GLU A 121 -18.04 13.35 -5.21
C GLU A 121 -17.89 14.86 -5.45
N MET A 122 -16.93 15.51 -4.79
CA MET A 122 -16.63 16.92 -5.01
C MET A 122 -16.12 17.18 -6.43
N GLN A 123 -15.29 16.29 -6.97
CA GLN A 123 -14.79 16.39 -8.33
C GLN A 123 -15.91 16.22 -9.37
N ASP A 124 -16.88 15.35 -9.10
CA ASP A 124 -18.08 15.21 -9.93
C ASP A 124 -18.92 16.49 -9.91
N GLN A 125 -19.11 17.11 -8.75
CA GLN A 125 -19.80 18.40 -8.63
C GLN A 125 -19.09 19.52 -9.40
N ILE A 126 -17.76 19.59 -9.32
CA ILE A 126 -16.96 20.56 -10.08
C ILE A 126 -17.13 20.33 -11.59
N SER A 127 -17.10 19.06 -12.03
CA SER A 127 -17.27 18.70 -13.44
C SER A 127 -18.66 19.10 -13.97
N GLN A 128 -19.71 18.93 -13.15
CA GLN A 128 -21.06 19.39 -13.47
C GLN A 128 -21.15 20.91 -13.57
N LEU A 129 -20.55 21.65 -12.62
CA LEU A 129 -20.51 23.10 -12.64
C LEU A 129 -19.76 23.64 -13.87
N GLN A 130 -18.64 23.04 -14.24
CA GLN A 130 -17.90 23.39 -15.45
C GLN A 130 -18.76 23.18 -16.71
N SER A 131 -19.51 22.08 -16.78
CA SER A 131 -20.44 21.84 -17.90
C SER A 131 -21.56 22.89 -17.98
N VAL A 132 -22.12 23.30 -16.84
CA VAL A 132 -23.14 24.36 -16.78
C VAL A 132 -22.55 25.70 -17.22
N ALA A 133 -21.35 26.04 -16.74
CA ALA A 133 -20.65 27.28 -17.12
C ALA A 133 -20.44 27.34 -18.65
N SER A 134 -19.95 26.27 -19.27
CA SER A 134 -19.78 26.23 -20.74
C SER A 134 -21.10 26.43 -21.49
N LYS A 135 -22.21 25.85 -21.02
CA LYS A 135 -23.53 26.07 -21.63
C LYS A 135 -24.04 27.50 -21.48
N VAL A 136 -23.74 28.15 -20.35
CA VAL A 136 -24.08 29.56 -20.14
C VAL A 136 -23.29 30.46 -21.08
N ASP A 137 -22.00 30.16 -21.30
CA ASP A 137 -21.17 30.88 -22.28
C ASP A 137 -21.71 30.73 -23.70
N GLU A 138 -22.08 29.51 -24.12
CA GLU A 138 -22.71 29.26 -25.42
C GLU A 138 -24.02 30.04 -25.58
N MET A 139 -24.86 30.08 -24.54
CA MET A 139 -26.12 30.82 -24.54
C MET A 139 -25.89 32.34 -24.63
N SER A 140 -24.85 32.87 -23.99
CA SER A 140 -24.46 34.28 -24.08
C SER A 140 -24.06 34.67 -25.52
N VAL A 141 -23.29 33.81 -26.19
CA VAL A 141 -22.92 34.00 -27.60
C VAL A 141 -24.16 33.99 -28.50
N LEU A 142 -25.07 33.02 -28.31
CA LEU A 142 -26.32 32.95 -29.06
C LEU A 142 -27.20 34.19 -28.88
N LEU A 143 -27.38 34.66 -27.64
CA LEU A 143 -28.14 35.88 -27.36
C LEU A 143 -27.53 37.11 -28.03
N SER A 144 -26.19 37.22 -28.03
CA SER A 144 -25.47 38.30 -28.71
C SER A 144 -25.71 38.27 -30.23
N GLN A 145 -25.74 37.08 -30.85
CA GLN A 145 -26.06 36.94 -32.28
C GLN A 145 -27.52 37.30 -32.60
N ILE A 146 -28.46 36.95 -31.71
CA ILE A 146 -29.88 37.32 -31.86
C ILE A 146 -30.06 38.83 -31.75
N GLN A 147 -29.40 39.48 -30.79
CA GLN A 147 -29.44 40.94 -30.66
C GLN A 147 -28.82 41.64 -31.88
N ALA A 148 -27.66 41.16 -32.36
CA ALA A 148 -27.01 41.70 -33.53
C ALA A 148 -27.85 41.55 -34.81
N SER A 149 -28.59 40.44 -34.96
CA SER A 149 -29.50 40.23 -36.08
C SER A 149 -30.76 41.11 -36.00
N GLN A 150 -31.31 41.34 -34.80
CA GLN A 150 -32.42 42.28 -34.59
C GLN A 150 -32.03 43.75 -34.84
N ALA A 151 -30.81 44.14 -34.49
CA ALA A 151 -30.28 45.48 -34.79
C ALA A 151 -30.16 45.73 -36.31
N ARG A 152 -30.01 44.68 -37.13
CA ARG A 152 -29.91 44.77 -38.59
C ARG A 152 -31.26 44.96 -39.30
N THR A 153 -32.37 44.81 -38.60
CA THR A 153 -33.75 45.02 -39.12
C THR A 153 -34.37 46.37 -38.73
N GLN A 154 -33.62 47.24 -38.06
CA GLN A 154 -34.06 48.63 -37.83
C GLN A 154 -34.13 49.37 -39.18
N PRO A 155 -35.25 50.02 -39.53
CA PRO A 155 -35.36 50.81 -40.75
C PRO A 155 -34.35 51.97 -40.69
N VAL A 156 -33.60 52.15 -41.77
CA VAL A 156 -32.57 53.19 -41.93
C VAL A 156 -33.14 54.55 -41.50
N PRO A 157 -32.54 55.26 -40.53
CA PRO A 157 -32.98 56.61 -40.21
C PRO A 157 -32.65 57.52 -41.40
N VAL A 158 -33.68 58.15 -41.96
CA VAL A 158 -33.52 59.21 -42.96
C VAL A 158 -32.64 60.31 -42.36
N PRO A 159 -31.56 60.74 -43.02
CA PRO A 159 -30.70 61.77 -42.48
C PRO A 159 -31.49 63.10 -42.35
N PRO A 160 -31.37 63.82 -41.23
CA PRO A 160 -32.00 65.12 -41.08
C PRO A 160 -31.36 66.15 -42.03
N PRO A 161 -32.13 67.17 -42.47
CA PRO A 161 -31.64 68.18 -43.40
C PRO A 161 -30.50 68.99 -42.75
N VAL A 162 -29.48 69.22 -43.56
CA VAL A 162 -28.30 70.04 -43.27
C VAL A 162 -28.75 71.44 -42.87
N GLN A 163 -28.43 71.85 -41.64
CA GLN A 163 -28.43 73.26 -41.26
C GLN A 163 -26.98 73.70 -41.07
N SER A 164 -26.56 74.56 -42.00
CA SER A 164 -25.36 75.38 -41.96
C SER A 164 -25.47 76.43 -40.84
N GLU A 165 -24.33 77.08 -40.55
CA GLU A 165 -24.12 78.28 -39.69
C GLU A 165 -23.61 77.92 -38.28
N SER A 166 -22.60 78.58 -37.70
CA SER A 166 -21.56 79.51 -38.15
C SER A 166 -20.59 79.67 -36.97
N ASP A 167 -19.30 79.89 -37.27
CA ASP A 167 -18.21 80.12 -36.32
C ASP A 167 -18.49 81.22 -35.28
N THR A 168 -18.04 81.02 -34.04
CA THR A 168 -17.47 82.12 -33.23
C THR A 168 -16.47 81.59 -32.20
N GLU A 169 -15.26 82.13 -32.33
CA GLU A 169 -14.03 81.94 -31.56
C GLU A 169 -14.05 82.85 -30.31
N ALA A 170 -13.59 82.37 -29.15
CA ALA A 170 -13.13 83.20 -28.03
C ALA A 170 -12.42 82.35 -26.96
N ASP A 171 -11.10 82.27 -27.13
CA ASP A 171 -10.03 82.60 -26.18
C ASP A 171 -10.03 82.29 -24.67
N GLU A 172 -8.78 82.02 -24.27
CA GLU A 172 -8.08 82.30 -23.00
C GLU A 172 -8.18 81.38 -21.77
N ALA A 173 -7.01 80.77 -21.49
CA ALA A 173 -6.22 80.87 -20.25
C ALA A 173 -6.82 80.31 -18.95
N ALA A 174 -6.08 79.77 -17.99
CA ALA A 174 -4.71 79.31 -17.80
C ALA A 174 -4.75 78.59 -16.43
N ASP A 175 -3.71 77.78 -16.16
CA ASP A 175 -3.23 77.39 -14.83
C ASP A 175 -4.21 76.73 -13.83
N ASP A 176 -3.90 75.53 -13.36
CA ASP A 176 -3.08 75.40 -12.15
C ASP A 176 -2.75 73.93 -11.86
N TYR A 177 -1.66 73.79 -11.14
CA TYR A 177 -0.81 72.65 -10.90
C TYR A 177 -1.27 71.81 -9.68
N LEU A 178 -0.65 70.63 -9.53
CA LEU A 178 -0.47 69.79 -8.33
C LEU A 178 -1.55 68.70 -8.04
N ASP A 179 -1.24 67.41 -8.15
CA ASP A 179 -0.30 66.57 -7.36
C ASP A 179 -0.96 65.97 -6.10
N HIS A 180 -1.25 64.66 -6.16
CA HIS A 180 -0.68 63.65 -5.27
C HIS A 180 -1.50 62.35 -5.25
N ASP A 181 -0.79 61.26 -5.53
CA ASP A 181 -1.08 59.90 -5.12
C ASP A 181 -1.46 59.78 -3.64
N VAL A 182 -2.50 59.00 -3.33
CA VAL A 182 -2.48 58.10 -2.16
C VAL A 182 -3.34 56.85 -2.45
N PRO A 183 -2.78 55.63 -2.42
CA PRO A 183 -3.55 54.41 -2.22
C PRO A 183 -3.65 54.11 -0.72
N VAL A 184 -4.84 53.76 -0.23
CA VAL A 184 -5.02 53.21 1.11
C VAL A 184 -5.68 51.84 1.02
N SER A 185 -4.84 50.85 1.35
CA SER A 185 -5.09 49.51 1.94
C SER A 185 -6.17 48.61 1.34
#